data_AF-A0A931XDF6-F1
#
_entry.id   AF-A0A931XDF6-F1
#
_cell.length_a   1.000
_cell.length_b   1.000
_cell.length_c   1.000
_cell.angle_alpha   90.00
_cell.angle_beta   90.00
_cell.angle_gamma   90.00
#
_symmetry.space_group_name_H-M   'P 1'
#
loop_
_entity.id
_entity.type
_entity.pdbx_description
1 polymer ?
#
loop_
_entity_poly.entity_id
_entity_poly.type
_entity_poly.pdbx_seq_one_letter_code
_entity_poly.pdbx_strand_id
1 'polypeptide(L)' 'MKNNLLLSFFGDLEDKRSHINKLHSLDSILLIGIASVVCGAQTWKQ' A
#
# COMPACT_ATOMS: atom_id res chain seq x y z
N MET A 1 -1.50 -3.18 -21.97
CA MET A 1 -0.66 -2.97 -20.77
C MET A 1 -1.49 -2.18 -19.78
N LYS A 2 -1.89 -2.73 -18.63
CA LYS A 2 -2.72 -2.00 -17.66
C LYS A 2 -1.86 -0.90 -17.05
N ASN A 3 -2.20 0.35 -17.34
CA ASN A 3 -1.57 1.52 -16.74
C ASN A 3 -2.06 1.63 -15.28
N ASN A 4 -1.34 1.02 -14.34
CA ASN A 4 -1.62 1.16 -12.92
C ASN A 4 -1.01 2.47 -12.41
N LEU A 5 -1.55 3.59 -12.91
CA LEU A 5 -1.12 4.96 -12.61
C LEU A 5 -0.97 5.20 -11.10
N LEU A 6 -1.87 4.61 -10.30
CA LEU A 6 -1.79 4.70 -8.85
C LEU A 6 -0.55 4.01 -8.27
N LEU A 7 -0.18 2.83 -8.77
CA LEU A 7 1.02 2.13 -8.29
C LEU A 7 2.30 2.83 -8.74
N SER A 8 2.29 3.50 -9.91
CA SER A 8 3.48 4.25 -10.37
C SER A 8 3.84 5.44 -9.47
N PHE A 9 2.88 6.03 -8.73
CA PHE A 9 3.19 7.08 -7.76
C PHE A 9 3.97 6.59 -6.55
N PHE A 10 3.92 5.29 -6.25
CA PHE A 10 4.57 4.69 -5.08
C PHE A 10 5.83 3.89 -5.44
N GLY A 11 6.20 3.80 -6.73
CA GLY A 11 7.30 2.97 -7.20
C GLY A 11 8.69 3.41 -6.70
N ASP A 12 8.88 4.71 -6.48
CA ASP A 12 10.16 5.29 -6.03
C ASP A 12 10.28 5.36 -4.50
N LEU A 13 9.28 4.87 -3.75
CA LEU A 13 9.28 4.96 -2.31
C LEU A 13 10.17 3.88 -1.69
N GLU A 14 11.15 4.31 -0.89
CA GLU A 14 12.03 3.39 -0.16
C GLU A 14 11.24 2.55 0.86
N ASP A 15 11.30 1.23 0.71
CA ASP A 15 10.69 0.30 1.64
C ASP A 15 11.62 0.01 2.84
N LYS A 16 11.42 0.77 3.92
CA LYS A 16 12.17 0.68 5.17
C LYS A 16 11.81 -0.52 6.05
N ARG A 17 10.84 -1.37 5.66
CA ARG A 17 10.50 -2.57 6.42
C ARG A 17 11.69 -3.53 6.45
N SER A 18 11.83 -4.31 7.52
CA SER A 18 12.85 -5.36 7.58
C SER A 18 12.64 -6.39 6.47
N HIS A 19 13.74 -6.88 5.87
CA HIS A 19 13.72 -7.88 4.81
C HIS A 19 12.99 -9.18 5.21
N ILE A 20 12.96 -9.51 6.49
CA ILE A 20 12.38 -10.76 7.02
C ILE A 20 10.85 -10.80 6.83
N ASN A 21 10.19 -9.64 6.79
CA ASN A 21 8.72 -9.54 6.73
C ASN A 21 8.20 -8.83 5.46
N LYS A 22 8.97 -8.83 4.36
CA LYS A 22 8.54 -8.27 3.07
C LYS A 22 7.76 -9.29 2.22
N LEU A 23 6.66 -9.82 2.74
CA LEU A 23 5.80 -10.75 1.99
C LEU A 23 5.00 -10.05 0.87
N HIS A 24 4.65 -8.78 1.09
CA HIS A 24 3.90 -7.96 0.13
C HIS A 24 4.69 -6.70 -0.25
N SER A 25 4.57 -6.30 -1.50
CA SER A 25 5.17 -5.08 -2.02
C SER A 25 4.58 -3.83 -1.33
N LEU A 26 5.39 -2.79 -1.17
CA LEU A 26 5.00 -1.58 -0.44
C LEU A 26 3.82 -0.88 -1.14
N ASP A 27 3.87 -0.78 -2.46
CA ASP A 27 2.84 -0.21 -3.33
C ASP A 27 1.49 -0.93 -3.16
N SER A 28 1.48 -2.26 -3.05
CA SER A 28 0.25 -3.03 -2.83
C SER A 28 -0.36 -2.74 -1.45
N ILE A 29 0.47 -2.61 -0.41
CA ILE A 29 0.01 -2.30 0.95
C ILE A 29 -0.58 -0.89 1.01
N LEU A 30 0.10 0.08 0.39
CA LEU A 30 -0.37 1.46 0.33
C LEU A 30 -1.69 1.55 -0.43
N LEU A 31 -1.82 0.85 -1.55
CA LEU A 31 -3.07 0.80 -2.31
C LEU A 31 -4.22 0.25 -1.46
N ILE A 32 -4.00 -0.86 -0.75
CA ILE A 32 -5.01 -1.46 0.14
C ILE A 32 -5.37 -0.48 1.26
N GLY A 33 -4.40 0.15 1.92
CA GLY A 33 -4.64 1.11 2.99
C GLY A 33 -5.46 2.32 2.53
N ILE A 34 -5.11 2.92 1.40
CA ILE A 34 -5.85 4.04 0.81
C ILE A 34 -7.27 3.60 0.44
N ALA A 35 -7.42 2.46 -0.22
CA ALA A 35 -8.73 1.93 -0.59
C ALA A 35 -9.59 1.67 0.66
N SER A 36 -9.01 1.10 1.72
CA SER A 36 -9.71 0.90 2.99
C SER A 36 -10.21 2.22 3.59
N VAL A 37 -9.36 3.26 3.65
CA VAL A 37 -9.76 4.58 4.19
C VAL A 37 -10.87 5.21 3.37
N VAL A 38 -10.75 5.21 2.04
CA VAL A 38 -11.76 5.81 1.14
C VAL A 38 -13.09 5.06 1.21
N CYS A 39 -13.06 3.74 1.38
CA CYS A 39 -14.26 2.90 1.55
C CYS A 39 -14.85 2.96 2.97
N GLY A 40 -14.34 3.84 3.84
CA GLY A 40 -14.89 4.02 5.18
C GLY A 40 -14.59 2.85 6.12
N ALA A 41 -13.46 2.16 5.93
CA ALA A 41 -12.99 1.17 6.89
C ALA A 41 -12.96 1.81 8.28
N GLN A 42 -13.69 1.19 9.21
CA GLN A 42 -13.77 1.69 10.58
C GLN A 42 -12.36 1.68 11.17
N THR A 43 -11.97 2.78 11.81
CA THR A 43 -10.71 2.84 12.55
C THR A 43 -10.69 1.70 13.57
N TRP A 44 -9.53 1.05 13.73
CA TRP A 44 -9.34 0.09 14.82
C TRP A 44 -9.72 0.76 16.14
N LYS A 45 -10.82 0.32 16.76
CA LYS A 45 -11.07 0.63 18.17
C LYS A 45 -10.13 -0.26 18.95
N GLN A 46 -9.13 0.36 19.56
CA GLN A 46 -8.17 -0.30 20.42
C GLN A 46 -8.84 -0.83 21.70
#